data_AF-A0A061BG98-F1
#
_entry.id   AF-A0A061BG98-F1
#
_cell.length_a   1.000
_cell.length_b   1.000
_cell.length_c   1.000
_cell.angle_alpha   90.00
_cell.angle_beta   90.00
_cell.angle_gamma   90.00
#
_symmetry.space_group_name_H-M   'P 1'
#
loop_
_entity.id
_entity.type
_entity.pdbx_description
1 polymer ?
#
loop_
_entity_poly.entity_id
_entity_poly.type
_entity_poly.pdbx_seq_one_letter_code
_entity_poly.pdbx_strand_id
1 'polypeptide(L)'
;MSYYDLDEIISDGQRVPCKFNVTVPKVGYLEGTPGTDVKAGTKLELPFWIAEVLAMSPSSPNSDEAFLDLLQPDALQKRVINAIKANPVSLDVHSISPHFYALVEKWCLLFGDKELSTVAQAMLKERSDEINNFAQNTRGTHQESGFLFSLDEYEKQLYKASHESYKELKKWMLE
;
A
#
# COMPACT_ATOMS: atom_id res chain seq x y z
N MET A 1 -2.46 -13.41 -3.14
CA MET A 1 -3.22 -12.54 -4.04
C MET A 1 -4.29 -13.36 -4.74
N SER A 2 -5.55 -13.02 -4.48
CA SER A 2 -6.74 -13.70 -4.99
C SER A 2 -7.52 -12.66 -5.78
N TYR A 3 -7.85 -12.96 -7.04
CA TYR A 3 -8.58 -12.05 -7.93
C TYR A 3 -9.89 -11.50 -7.33
N TYR A 4 -10.49 -12.21 -6.37
CA TYR A 4 -11.76 -11.85 -5.74
C TYR A 4 -11.61 -11.07 -4.42
N ASP A 5 -10.39 -10.76 -4.01
CA ASP A 5 -10.15 -9.96 -2.83
C ASP A 5 -10.46 -8.48 -3.12
N LEU A 6 -11.38 -7.90 -2.36
CA LEU A 6 -11.81 -6.51 -2.54
C LEU A 6 -10.72 -5.53 -2.18
N ASP A 7 -9.95 -5.81 -1.12
CA ASP A 7 -8.89 -4.90 -0.67
C ASP A 7 -7.74 -4.88 -1.68
N GLU A 8 -7.50 -6.00 -2.37
CA GLU A 8 -6.53 -6.09 -3.46
C GLU A 8 -6.95 -5.19 -4.63
N ILE A 9 -8.22 -5.30 -5.08
CA ILE A 9 -8.77 -4.47 -6.16
C ILE A 9 -8.71 -2.98 -5.79
N ILE A 10 -9.01 -2.63 -4.53
CA ILE A 10 -8.95 -1.24 -4.05
C ILE A 10 -7.51 -0.75 -4.02
N SER A 11 -6.56 -1.58 -3.54
CA SER A 11 -5.14 -1.23 -3.52
C SER A 11 -4.58 -0.97 -4.92
N ASP A 12 -5.03 -1.73 -5.93
CA ASP A 12 -4.66 -1.55 -7.33
C ASP A 12 -5.15 -0.24 -7.92
N GLY A 13 -6.29 0.26 -7.43
CA GLY A 13 -6.84 1.55 -7.82
C GLY A 13 -6.02 2.76 -7.32
N GLN A 14 -5.06 2.55 -6.40
CA GLN A 14 -4.25 3.63 -5.86
C GLN A 14 -3.40 4.28 -6.95
N ARG A 15 -3.37 5.62 -6.95
CA ARG A 15 -2.60 6.40 -7.92
C ARG A 15 -1.13 6.45 -7.53
N VAL A 16 -0.26 6.22 -8.52
CA VAL A 16 1.19 6.25 -8.37
C VAL A 16 1.78 7.23 -9.38
N PRO A 17 2.77 8.05 -8.98
CA PRO A 17 3.44 8.96 -9.89
C PRO A 17 4.25 8.18 -10.93
N CYS A 18 4.00 8.46 -12.20
CA CYS A 18 4.65 7.83 -13.35
C CYS A 18 5.22 8.90 -14.28
N LYS A 19 6.29 8.59 -15.00
CA LYS A 19 6.86 9.46 -16.03
C LYS A 19 6.86 8.71 -17.37
N PHE A 20 6.24 9.30 -18.38
CA PHE A 20 6.24 8.71 -19.73
C PHE A 20 7.61 8.89 -20.39
N ASN A 21 8.14 7.83 -21.01
CA ASN A 21 9.38 7.90 -21.78
C ASN A 21 9.12 8.16 -23.26
N VAL A 22 7.97 7.72 -23.75
CA VAL A 22 7.57 7.81 -25.16
C VAL A 22 6.38 8.75 -25.29
N THR A 23 6.29 9.44 -26.45
CA THR A 23 5.10 10.23 -26.78
C THR A 23 3.99 9.29 -27.25
N VAL A 24 2.88 9.23 -26.52
CA VAL A 24 1.76 8.35 -26.83
C VAL A 24 0.59 9.19 -27.37
N PRO A 25 0.13 8.92 -28.61
CA PRO A 25 -0.91 9.72 -29.23
C PRO A 25 -2.29 9.42 -28.63
N LYS A 26 -3.18 10.43 -28.62
CA LYS A 26 -4.61 10.33 -28.23
C LYS A 26 -4.92 9.88 -26.80
N VAL A 27 -3.92 9.79 -25.91
CA VAL A 27 -4.11 9.46 -24.48
C VAL A 27 -4.14 10.68 -23.56
N GLY A 28 -4.30 11.88 -24.10
CA GLY A 28 -4.43 13.13 -23.33
C GLY A 28 -5.63 13.16 -22.36
N TYR A 29 -6.57 12.21 -22.44
CA TYR A 29 -7.60 12.05 -21.41
C TYR A 29 -7.01 11.74 -20.03
N LEU A 30 -5.79 11.18 -19.96
CA LEU A 30 -5.04 10.99 -18.72
C LEU A 30 -4.60 12.31 -18.08
N GLU A 31 -4.45 13.37 -18.88
CA GLU A 31 -4.14 14.75 -18.45
C GLU A 31 -5.39 15.62 -18.26
N GLY A 32 -6.58 15.10 -18.56
CA GLY A 32 -7.82 15.87 -18.59
C GLY A 32 -8.01 16.69 -19.88
N THR A 33 -7.15 16.52 -20.88
CA THR A 33 -7.27 17.13 -22.21
C THR A 33 -7.57 16.06 -23.27
N PRO A 34 -8.84 15.68 -23.48
CA PRO A 34 -9.19 14.64 -24.43
C PRO A 34 -8.76 15.02 -25.85
N GLY A 35 -8.12 14.09 -26.55
CA GLY A 35 -7.68 14.27 -27.94
C GLY A 35 -6.29 14.85 -28.14
N THR A 36 -5.59 15.25 -27.07
CA THR A 36 -4.16 15.63 -27.14
C THR A 36 -3.24 14.43 -26.97
N ASP A 37 -1.99 14.59 -27.39
CA ASP A 37 -0.95 13.58 -27.23
C ASP A 37 -0.20 13.82 -25.92
N VAL A 38 0.12 12.74 -25.19
CA VAL A 38 0.97 12.81 -24.00
C VAL A 38 2.42 12.78 -24.47
N LYS A 39 3.17 13.84 -24.18
CA LYS A 39 4.57 13.98 -24.60
C LYS A 39 5.50 13.13 -23.74
N ALA A 40 6.62 12.74 -24.34
CA ALA A 40 7.73 12.15 -23.61
C ALA A 40 8.21 13.10 -22.50
N GLY A 41 8.44 12.54 -21.31
CA GLY A 41 8.86 13.25 -20.11
C GLY A 41 7.71 13.78 -19.25
N THR A 42 6.44 13.68 -19.68
CA THR A 42 5.33 14.13 -18.86
C THR A 42 5.15 13.23 -17.62
N LYS A 43 4.93 13.86 -16.47
CA LYS A 43 4.65 13.18 -15.21
C LYS A 43 3.15 13.15 -14.96
N LEU A 44 2.59 11.96 -14.77
CA LEU A 44 1.18 11.74 -14.53
C LEU A 44 0.97 10.73 -13.40
N GLU A 45 -0.14 10.87 -12.70
CA GLU A 45 -0.56 9.89 -11.72
C GLU A 45 -1.50 8.88 -12.37
N LEU A 46 -1.08 7.62 -12.36
CA LEU A 46 -1.86 6.52 -12.93
C LEU A 46 -2.20 5.49 -11.85
N PRO A 47 -3.36 4.81 -11.93
CA PRO A 47 -3.65 3.67 -11.08
C PRO A 47 -2.56 2.60 -11.19
N PHE A 48 -2.26 1.90 -10.09
CA PHE A 48 -1.19 0.92 -10.04
C PHE A 48 -1.36 -0.21 -11.07
N TRP A 49 -2.57 -0.74 -11.23
CA TRP A 49 -2.84 -1.86 -12.16
C TRP A 49 -2.48 -1.56 -13.62
N ILE A 50 -2.60 -0.31 -14.08
CA ILE A 50 -2.19 0.07 -15.44
C ILE A 50 -0.71 0.44 -15.48
N ALA A 51 -0.23 1.09 -14.42
CA ALA A 51 1.15 1.55 -14.33
C ALA A 51 2.14 0.37 -14.34
N GLU A 52 1.81 -0.71 -13.63
CA GLU A 52 2.58 -1.96 -13.60
C GLU A 52 2.76 -2.56 -15.00
N VAL A 53 1.66 -2.74 -15.74
CA VAL A 53 1.70 -3.37 -17.07
C VAL A 53 2.51 -2.53 -18.06
N LEU A 54 2.36 -1.21 -18.02
CA LEU A 54 3.08 -0.30 -18.90
C LEU A 54 4.56 -0.15 -18.54
N ALA A 55 4.92 -0.33 -17.27
CA ALA A 55 6.32 -0.34 -16.82
C ALA A 55 7.05 -1.63 -17.26
N MET A 56 6.35 -2.77 -17.29
CA MET A 56 6.93 -4.03 -17.74
C MET A 56 6.97 -4.18 -19.26
N SER A 57 6.06 -3.52 -19.99
CA SER A 57 5.97 -3.68 -21.43
C SER A 57 7.05 -2.85 -22.16
N PRO A 58 7.83 -3.47 -23.07
CA PRO A 58 8.78 -2.74 -23.90
C PRO A 58 8.04 -1.86 -24.91
N SER A 59 8.58 -0.66 -25.16
CA SER A 59 7.99 0.33 -26.06
C SER A 59 8.17 0.01 -27.55
N SER A 60 9.21 -0.74 -27.90
CA SER A 60 9.51 -1.15 -29.28
C SER A 60 10.18 -2.53 -29.30
N PRO A 61 9.94 -3.36 -30.32
CA PRO A 61 10.54 -4.68 -30.43
C PRO A 61 12.08 -4.68 -30.52
N ASN A 62 12.69 -3.52 -30.77
CA ASN A 62 14.15 -3.36 -30.91
C ASN A 62 14.80 -2.55 -29.76
N SER A 63 14.03 -2.09 -28.77
CA SER A 63 14.57 -1.34 -27.64
C SER A 63 13.93 -1.80 -26.33
N ASP A 64 14.76 -2.08 -25.33
CA ASP A 64 14.34 -2.47 -23.99
C ASP A 64 13.79 -1.30 -23.14
N GLU A 65 13.52 -0.13 -23.75
CA GLU A 65 12.94 1.01 -23.04
C GLU A 65 11.45 0.76 -22.75
N ALA A 66 11.07 0.84 -21.47
CA ALA A 66 9.68 0.76 -21.04
C ALA A 66 8.87 1.99 -21.48
N PHE A 67 7.54 1.83 -21.61
CA PHE A 67 6.65 2.95 -21.95
C PHE A 67 6.64 4.04 -20.86
N LEU A 68 6.74 3.63 -19.60
CA LEU A 68 6.79 4.52 -18.45
C LEU A 68 7.84 4.10 -17.44
N ASP A 69 8.38 5.10 -16.75
CA ASP A 69 9.14 4.93 -15.51
C ASP A 69 8.21 5.16 -14.32
N LEU A 70 8.13 4.19 -13.42
CA LEU A 70 7.47 4.35 -12.14
C LEU A 70 8.35 5.19 -11.22
N LEU A 71 7.81 6.29 -10.70
CA LEU A 71 8.47 7.08 -9.68
C LEU A 71 8.08 6.55 -8.30
N GLN A 72 9.01 6.66 -7.35
CA GLN A 72 8.76 6.22 -5.98
C GLN A 72 7.57 6.98 -5.38
N PRO A 73 6.52 6.28 -4.91
CA PRO A 73 5.37 6.92 -4.27
C PRO A 73 5.78 7.66 -2.99
N ASP A 74 5.02 8.69 -2.63
CA ASP A 74 5.24 9.48 -1.43
C ASP A 74 5.20 8.63 -0.15
N ALA A 75 4.34 7.61 -0.13
CA ALA A 75 4.22 6.65 0.96
C ALA A 75 5.50 5.83 1.19
N LEU A 76 6.34 5.65 0.16
CA LEU A 76 7.57 4.86 0.23
C LEU A 76 8.82 5.73 0.31
N GLN A 77 8.71 7.05 0.45
CA GLN A 77 9.88 7.92 0.56
C GLN A 77 10.76 7.56 1.76
N LYS A 78 12.06 7.86 1.66
CA LYS A 78 13.05 7.62 2.73
C LYS A 78 12.62 8.21 4.08
N ARG A 79 11.89 9.33 4.08
CA ARG A 79 11.34 9.93 5.31
C ARG A 79 10.41 8.96 6.05
N VAL A 80 9.48 8.34 5.33
CA VAL A 80 8.53 7.38 5.90
C VAL A 80 9.25 6.11 6.35
N ILE A 81 10.15 5.57 5.52
CA ILE A 81 10.96 4.39 5.87
C ILE A 81 11.77 4.63 7.15
N ASN A 82 12.37 5.82 7.30
CA ASN A 82 13.12 6.17 8.50
C ASN A 82 12.22 6.34 9.74
N ALA A 83 11.00 6.86 9.55
CA ALA A 83 10.02 6.94 10.64
C ALA A 83 9.59 5.54 11.11
N ILE A 84 9.35 4.61 10.16
CA ILE A 84 9.05 3.20 10.44
C ILE A 84 10.22 2.55 11.21
N LYS A 85 11.46 2.75 10.75
CA LYS A 85 12.66 2.23 11.43
C LYS A 85 12.86 2.78 12.84
N ALA A 86 12.38 3.99 13.13
CA ALA A 86 12.55 4.62 14.43
C ALA A 86 11.51 4.15 15.46
N ASN A 87 10.21 4.17 15.11
CA ASN A 87 9.15 3.64 15.93
C ASN A 87 7.89 3.34 15.09
N PRO A 88 7.63 2.07 14.75
CA PRO A 88 6.50 1.69 13.92
C PRO A 88 5.15 1.78 14.64
N VAL A 89 5.11 1.66 15.97
CA VAL A 89 3.85 1.65 16.75
C VAL A 89 3.24 3.05 16.83
N SER A 90 4.06 4.07 16.96
CA SER A 90 3.60 5.47 17.03
C SER A 90 3.19 6.06 15.67
N LEU A 91 3.47 5.36 14.57
CA LEU A 91 3.20 5.85 13.22
C LEU A 91 1.72 5.68 12.87
N ASP A 92 1.15 6.72 12.29
CA ASP A 92 -0.16 6.66 11.64
C ASP A 92 0.04 6.21 10.18
N VAL A 93 -0.20 4.93 9.96
CA VAL A 93 -0.02 4.28 8.66
C VAL A 93 -1.20 4.60 7.75
N HIS A 94 -2.39 4.68 8.34
CA HIS A 94 -3.63 4.93 7.62
C HIS A 94 -3.62 6.27 6.88
N SER A 95 -3.08 7.32 7.50
CA SER A 95 -2.95 8.63 6.84
C SER A 95 -1.89 8.68 5.74
N ILE A 96 -0.91 7.77 5.75
CA ILE A 96 0.10 7.66 4.70
C ILE A 96 -0.49 6.92 3.49
N SER A 97 -1.04 5.73 3.73
CA SER A 97 -1.76 4.95 2.73
C SER A 97 -2.68 3.96 3.46
N PRO A 98 -3.99 3.93 3.16
CA PRO A 98 -4.92 2.98 3.77
C PRO A 98 -4.61 1.50 3.50
N HIS A 99 -3.87 1.21 2.42
CA HIS A 99 -3.43 -0.13 2.02
C HIS A 99 -1.89 -0.15 1.85
N PHE A 100 -1.16 0.24 2.88
CA PHE A 100 0.29 0.35 2.88
C PHE A 100 0.99 -1.00 2.64
N TYR A 101 0.56 -2.07 3.32
CA TYR A 101 1.21 -3.38 3.19
C TYR A 101 1.05 -3.97 1.78
N ALA A 102 -0.14 -3.83 1.19
CA ALA A 102 -0.40 -4.26 -0.19
C ALA A 102 0.47 -3.48 -1.19
N LEU A 103 0.60 -2.16 -0.99
CA LEU A 103 1.48 -1.32 -1.82
C LEU A 103 2.94 -1.74 -1.70
N VAL A 104 3.44 -1.99 -0.48
CA VAL A 104 4.81 -2.42 -0.24
C VAL A 104 5.08 -3.79 -0.88
N GLU A 105 4.16 -4.75 -0.75
CA GLU A 105 4.30 -6.08 -1.38
C GLU A 105 4.47 -5.95 -2.89
N LYS A 106 3.56 -5.23 -3.56
CA LYS A 106 3.60 -5.00 -5.00
C LYS A 106 4.87 -4.27 -5.43
N TRP A 107 5.26 -3.23 -4.70
CA TRP A 107 6.51 -2.50 -4.99
C TRP A 107 7.76 -3.38 -4.84
N CYS A 108 7.82 -4.21 -3.80
CA CYS A 108 8.90 -5.17 -3.60
C CYS A 108 8.94 -6.23 -4.71
N LEU A 109 7.79 -6.67 -5.22
CA LEU A 109 7.70 -7.60 -6.34
C LEU A 109 8.23 -6.99 -7.65
N LEU A 110 7.94 -5.71 -7.91
CA LEU A 110 8.40 -5.01 -9.11
C LEU A 110 9.91 -4.72 -9.10
N PHE A 111 10.42 -4.20 -7.98
CA PHE A 111 11.79 -3.68 -7.91
C PHE A 111 12.77 -4.59 -7.16
N GLY A 112 12.30 -5.65 -6.50
CA GLY A 112 13.15 -6.56 -5.74
C GLY A 112 13.83 -5.92 -4.52
N ASP A 113 13.25 -4.87 -3.94
CA ASP A 113 13.82 -4.13 -2.81
C ASP A 113 13.76 -4.95 -1.50
N LYS A 114 14.87 -5.60 -1.17
CA LYS A 114 15.01 -6.41 0.06
C LYS A 114 15.03 -5.56 1.32
N GLU A 115 15.53 -4.33 1.27
CA GLU A 115 15.59 -3.46 2.44
C GLU A 115 14.19 -3.04 2.85
N LEU A 116 13.36 -2.63 1.88
CA LEU A 116 11.96 -2.29 2.15
C LEU A 116 11.18 -3.48 2.71
N SER A 117 11.37 -4.68 2.14
CA SER A 117 10.72 -5.90 2.63
C SER A 117 11.09 -6.21 4.09
N THR A 118 12.37 -6.12 4.45
CA THR A 118 12.82 -6.38 5.83
C THR A 118 12.30 -5.34 6.83
N VAL A 119 12.22 -4.07 6.44
CA VAL A 119 11.63 -2.99 7.25
C VAL A 119 10.14 -3.22 7.48
N ALA A 120 9.40 -3.57 6.43
CA ALA A 120 7.96 -3.83 6.52
C ALA A 120 7.65 -5.05 7.39
N GLN A 121 8.47 -6.11 7.32
CA GLN A 121 8.34 -7.28 8.20
C GLN A 121 8.60 -6.93 9.67
N ALA A 122 9.64 -6.14 9.95
CA ALA A 122 9.93 -5.69 11.31
C ALA A 122 8.79 -4.82 11.89
N MET A 123 8.29 -3.89 11.08
CA MET A 123 7.13 -3.06 11.40
C MET A 123 5.89 -3.89 11.73
N LEU A 124 5.55 -4.86 10.87
CA LEU A 124 4.38 -5.71 11.07
C LEU A 124 4.51 -6.52 12.36
N LYS A 125 5.70 -7.03 12.68
CA LYS A 125 5.94 -7.80 13.90
C LYS A 125 5.69 -6.96 15.16
N GLU A 126 6.32 -5.79 15.26
CA GLU A 126 6.17 -4.91 16.43
C GLU A 126 4.72 -4.42 16.59
N ARG A 127 4.05 -4.10 15.48
CA ARG A 127 2.65 -3.68 15.50
C ARG A 127 1.69 -4.84 15.81
N SER A 128 2.00 -6.06 15.40
CA SER A 128 1.19 -7.25 15.71
C SER A 128 1.15 -7.54 17.21
N ASP A 129 2.27 -7.37 17.91
CA ASP A 129 2.32 -7.52 19.37
C ASP A 129 1.37 -6.51 20.05
N GLU A 130 1.37 -5.27 19.57
CA GLU A 130 0.50 -4.22 20.10
C GLU A 130 -0.97 -4.42 19.74
N ILE A 131 -1.27 -4.82 18.50
CA ILE A 131 -2.62 -5.21 18.05
C ILE A 131 -3.17 -6.32 18.96
N ASN A 132 -2.35 -7.32 19.31
CA ASN A 132 -2.75 -8.39 20.20
C ASN A 132 -3.02 -7.89 21.63
N ASN A 133 -2.21 -6.97 22.15
CA ASN A 133 -2.45 -6.33 23.45
C ASN A 133 -3.82 -5.61 23.47
N PHE A 134 -4.15 -4.89 22.41
CA PHE A 134 -5.46 -4.23 22.27
C PHE A 134 -6.60 -5.23 22.06
N ALA A 135 -6.40 -6.30 21.30
CA ALA A 135 -7.43 -7.30 21.03
C ALA A 135 -7.90 -8.02 22.32
N GLN A 136 -6.98 -8.28 23.26
CA GLN A 136 -7.30 -8.91 24.55
C GLN A 136 -8.09 -8.00 25.50
N ASN A 137 -7.90 -6.68 25.41
CA ASN A 137 -8.51 -5.71 26.32
C ASN A 137 -9.96 -5.37 25.93
N THR A 138 -10.92 -6.24 26.27
CA THR A 138 -12.35 -6.00 25.99
C THR A 138 -12.99 -4.85 26.81
N ARG A 139 -12.22 -4.11 27.63
CA ARG A 139 -12.76 -3.17 28.64
C ARG A 139 -12.48 -1.68 28.34
N GLY A 140 -11.71 -1.32 27.31
CA GLY A 140 -11.08 0.01 27.20
C GLY A 140 -11.58 0.93 26.08
N THR A 141 -12.89 1.04 25.83
CA THR A 141 -13.48 1.82 24.72
C THR A 141 -13.26 3.35 24.71
N HIS A 142 -12.33 3.92 25.49
CA HIS A 142 -12.11 5.38 25.55
C HIS A 142 -10.66 5.87 25.44
N GLN A 143 -9.64 5.01 25.62
CA GLN A 143 -8.23 5.36 25.35
C GLN A 143 -7.67 4.71 24.08
N GLU A 144 -8.42 3.77 23.51
CA GLU A 144 -7.97 2.85 22.45
C GLU A 144 -8.14 3.41 21.02
N SER A 145 -8.74 4.59 20.85
CA SER A 145 -9.12 5.07 19.53
C SER A 145 -7.95 5.54 18.67
N GLY A 146 -6.93 6.17 19.27
CA GLY A 146 -5.81 6.76 18.53
C GLY A 146 -5.00 5.74 17.72
N PHE A 147 -4.65 4.61 18.34
CA PHE A 147 -3.92 3.53 17.66
C PHE A 147 -4.80 2.82 16.64
N LEU A 148 -6.06 2.53 16.96
CA LEU A 148 -6.99 1.86 16.02
C LEU A 148 -7.26 2.67 14.75
N PHE A 149 -7.27 4.00 14.83
CA PHE A 149 -7.38 4.86 13.64
C PHE A 149 -6.10 4.90 12.81
N SER A 150 -4.96 4.53 13.40
CA SER A 150 -3.64 4.54 12.78
C SER A 150 -3.35 3.27 11.96
N LEU A 151 -4.19 2.24 12.11
CA LEU A 151 -4.05 0.92 11.50
C LEU A 151 -4.30 0.93 9.99
N ASP A 152 -3.52 0.12 9.27
CA ASP A 152 -3.79 -0.25 7.88
C ASP A 152 -5.06 -1.12 7.76
N GLU A 153 -5.69 -1.20 6.59
CA GLU A 153 -6.87 -2.07 6.41
C GLU A 153 -6.57 -3.55 6.71
N TYR A 154 -5.38 -4.03 6.34
CA TYR A 154 -4.93 -5.39 6.70
C TYR A 154 -4.85 -5.58 8.23
N GLU A 155 -4.30 -4.60 8.94
CA GLU A 155 -4.19 -4.65 10.40
C GLU A 155 -5.56 -4.54 11.08
N LYS A 156 -6.50 -3.77 10.53
CA LYS A 156 -7.87 -3.70 11.02
C LYS A 156 -8.57 -5.04 10.92
N GLN A 157 -8.36 -5.80 9.83
CA GLN A 157 -8.88 -7.15 9.70
C GLN A 157 -8.27 -8.10 10.72
N LEU A 158 -6.95 -8.04 10.91
CA LEU A 158 -6.25 -8.82 11.92
C LEU A 158 -6.79 -8.52 13.33
N TYR A 159 -6.94 -7.24 13.67
CA TYR A 159 -7.49 -6.81 14.94
C TYR A 159 -8.92 -7.34 15.15
N LYS A 160 -9.81 -7.19 14.15
CA LYS A 160 -11.19 -7.70 14.24
C LYS A 160 -11.22 -9.19 14.49
N ALA A 161 -10.47 -9.97 13.72
CA ALA A 161 -10.39 -11.42 13.86
C ALA A 161 -9.85 -11.83 15.25
N SER A 162 -8.78 -11.20 15.72
CA SER A 162 -8.23 -11.46 17.05
C SER A 162 -9.20 -11.07 18.17
N HIS A 163 -9.84 -9.91 18.07
CA HIS A 163 -10.77 -9.41 19.08
C HIS A 163 -12.02 -10.29 19.18
N GLU A 164 -12.58 -10.71 18.04
CA GLU A 164 -13.71 -11.64 17.98
C GLU A 164 -13.33 -13.00 18.59
N SER A 165 -12.16 -13.55 18.26
CA SER A 165 -11.66 -14.79 18.85
C SER A 165 -11.56 -14.72 20.38
N TYR A 166 -10.98 -13.64 20.93
CA TYR A 166 -10.91 -13.47 22.40
C TYR A 166 -12.30 -13.33 23.04
N LYS A 167 -13.21 -12.62 22.38
CA LYS A 167 -14.59 -12.44 22.84
C LYS A 167 -15.36 -13.76 22.87
N GLU A 168 -15.24 -14.57 21.82
CA GLU A 168 -15.87 -15.89 21.73
C GLU A 168 -15.29 -16.86 22.76
N LEU A 169 -13.96 -16.91 22.91
CA LEU A 169 -13.30 -17.73 23.92
C LEU A 169 -13.77 -17.37 25.33
N LYS A 170 -13.88 -16.08 25.64
CA LYS A 170 -14.37 -15.61 26.94
C LYS A 170 -15.83 -15.96 27.17
N LYS A 171 -16.68 -15.87 26.13
CA LYS A 171 -18.06 -16.30 26.20
C LYS A 171 -18.16 -17.81 26.48
N TRP A 172 -17.38 -18.61 25.76
CA TRP A 172 -17.32 -20.06 25.93
C TRP A 172 -16.82 -20.47 27.33
N MET A 173 -15.83 -19.78 27.90
CA MET A 173 -15.35 -20.06 29.25
C MET A 173 -16.35 -19.72 30.37
N LEU A 174 -17.36 -18.90 30.08
CA LEU A 174 -18.39 -18.47 31.03
C LEU A 174 -19.68 -19.31 30.93
N GLU A 175 -19.85 -20.07 29.84
CA GLU A 175 -20.89 -21.08 29.66
C GLU A 175 -20.50 -22.40 30.35
#